data_AF-A0A183E5N2-F1
#
_entry.id   AF-A0A183E5N2-F1
#
_cell.length_a   1.000
_cell.length_b   1.000
_cell.length_c   1.000
_cell.angle_alpha   90.00
_cell.angle_beta   90.00
_cell.angle_gamma   90.00
#
_symmetry.space_group_name_H-M   'P 1'
#
loop_
_entity.id
_entity.type
_entity.pdbx_description
1 polymer ?
#
loop_
_entity_poly.entity_id
_entity_poly.type
_entity_poly.pdbx_seq_one_letter_code
_entity_poly.pdbx_strand_id
1 'polypeptide(L)'
;MFSYTNEPLDNCNLKSFPYSTYRYGWLEQFRAVEGVVIANLPSSAEDIVSVKRFDDDGAIFIIYSDATLNRIAIETHHTQFSPLWSMQLLHEEAHEYLRYYFAIDSSQKRLFFVQNNEVKYAELSCSYFYDSCDSMEITGWSDPMQCRWCAMKNGSGYAFSLEHGGTCQHYLVEKLCAPYIEHVSFLCLC
;
A
#
# COMPACT_ATOMS: atom_id res chain seq x y z
N MET A 1 11.54 -53.75 -24.55
CA MET A 1 12.66 -52.79 -24.48
C MET A 1 12.05 -51.42 -24.72
N PHE A 2 11.80 -50.65 -23.65
CA PHE A 2 11.16 -49.33 -23.77
C PHE A 2 12.26 -48.29 -24.04
N SER A 3 12.28 -47.77 -25.27
CA SER A 3 13.17 -46.67 -25.67
C SER A 3 12.55 -45.37 -25.19
N TYR A 4 12.98 -44.88 -24.03
CA TYR A 4 12.66 -43.53 -23.58
C TYR A 4 13.62 -42.57 -24.27
N THR A 5 13.11 -41.78 -25.22
CA THR A 5 13.84 -40.64 -25.77
C THR A 5 13.93 -39.56 -24.68
N ASN A 6 15.14 -39.29 -24.19
CA ASN A 6 15.44 -38.28 -23.16
C ASN A 6 15.33 -36.82 -23.67
N GLU A 7 14.66 -36.58 -24.80
CA GLU A 7 14.55 -35.24 -25.38
C GLU A 7 13.31 -34.53 -24.83
N PRO A 8 13.43 -33.27 -24.37
CA PRO A 8 12.29 -32.46 -23.94
C PRO A 8 11.27 -32.33 -25.08
N LEU A 9 10.00 -32.59 -24.78
CA LEU A 9 8.93 -32.39 -25.76
C LEU A 9 8.75 -30.90 -26.06
N ASP A 10 8.60 -30.57 -27.35
CA ASP A 10 8.22 -29.23 -27.77
C ASP A 10 6.74 -28.96 -27.40
N ASN A 11 6.54 -28.06 -26.45
CA ASN A 11 5.21 -27.67 -25.95
C ASN A 11 4.34 -27.01 -27.04
N CYS A 12 4.91 -26.51 -28.14
CA CYS A 12 4.17 -25.93 -29.24
C CYS A 12 3.64 -26.97 -30.24
N ASN A 13 4.16 -28.20 -30.23
CA ASN A 13 3.78 -29.28 -31.14
C ASN A 13 3.28 -30.54 -30.43
N LEU A 14 2.62 -30.38 -29.29
CA LEU A 14 2.13 -31.52 -28.47
C LEU A 14 1.17 -32.47 -29.21
N LYS A 15 0.53 -32.03 -30.31
CA LYS A 15 -0.39 -32.85 -31.12
C LYS A 15 0.30 -33.90 -31.97
N SER A 16 1.61 -33.78 -32.25
CA SER A 16 2.35 -34.75 -33.04
C SER A 16 2.83 -35.96 -32.22
N PHE A 17 2.62 -35.95 -30.90
CA PHE A 17 3.08 -37.00 -30.00
C PHE A 17 1.94 -37.95 -29.58
N PRO A 18 2.20 -39.27 -29.48
CA PRO A 18 1.23 -40.25 -28.98
C PRO A 18 0.71 -39.90 -27.58
N TYR A 19 -0.53 -40.32 -27.27
CA TYR A 19 -1.13 -40.10 -25.95
C TYR A 19 -0.31 -40.74 -24.79
N SER A 20 0.42 -41.82 -25.07
CA SER A 20 1.28 -42.52 -24.12
C SER A 20 2.66 -41.87 -23.93
N THR A 21 2.92 -40.75 -24.58
CA THR A 21 4.22 -40.06 -24.47
C THR A 21 4.37 -39.49 -23.08
N TYR A 22 5.44 -39.89 -22.39
CA TYR A 22 5.79 -39.38 -21.08
C TYR A 22 6.08 -37.89 -21.17
N ARG A 23 5.27 -37.07 -20.51
CA ARG A 23 5.41 -35.61 -20.49
C ARG A 23 6.19 -35.23 -19.25
N TYR A 24 7.48 -34.98 -19.44
CA TYR A 24 8.29 -34.34 -18.38
C TYR A 24 7.64 -33.00 -18.02
N GLY A 25 7.20 -32.86 -16.76
CA GLY A 25 6.42 -31.73 -16.28
C GLY A 25 6.98 -31.11 -15.00
N TRP A 26 6.38 -29.99 -14.58
CA TRP A 26 6.76 -29.22 -13.39
C TRP A 26 6.90 -30.06 -12.10
N LEU A 27 6.17 -31.18 -12.00
CA LEU A 27 6.18 -32.06 -10.83
C LEU A 27 7.49 -32.86 -10.68
N GLU A 28 8.22 -33.10 -11.78
CA GLU A 28 9.40 -33.97 -11.77
C GLU A 28 10.71 -33.18 -11.63
N GLN A 29 10.65 -31.85 -11.79
CA GLN A 29 11.77 -30.93 -11.60
C GLN A 29 11.34 -29.68 -10.82
N PHE A 30 10.50 -29.86 -9.80
CA PHE A 30 10.13 -28.75 -8.93
C PHE A 30 11.39 -28.20 -8.25
N ARG A 31 11.78 -26.99 -8.68
CA ARG A 31 12.69 -26.13 -7.95
C ARG A 31 11.85 -24.98 -7.42
N ALA A 32 11.73 -24.89 -6.11
CA ALA A 32 11.10 -23.73 -5.51
C ALA A 32 11.82 -22.49 -6.01
N VAL A 33 11.06 -21.52 -6.51
CA VAL A 33 11.61 -20.18 -6.77
C VAL A 33 11.81 -19.55 -5.40
N GLU A 34 13.07 -19.31 -5.04
CA GLU A 34 13.39 -18.62 -3.80
C GLU A 34 12.90 -17.16 -3.90
N GLY A 35 11.86 -16.85 -3.13
CA GLY A 35 11.40 -15.48 -2.93
C GLY A 35 12.18 -14.79 -1.82
N VAL A 36 12.18 -13.46 -1.82
CA VAL A 36 12.69 -12.65 -0.72
C VAL A 36 11.51 -12.15 0.09
N VAL A 37 11.56 -12.35 1.42
CA VAL A 37 10.57 -11.76 2.33
C VAL A 37 10.79 -10.26 2.36
N ILE A 38 9.80 -9.50 1.89
CA ILE A 38 9.86 -8.02 1.85
C ILE A 38 9.26 -7.38 3.10
N ALA A 39 8.27 -8.00 3.74
CA ALA A 39 7.63 -7.50 4.95
C ALA A 39 6.98 -8.64 5.74
N ASN A 40 6.95 -8.52 7.06
CA ASN A 40 6.20 -9.41 7.94
C ASN A 40 5.09 -8.60 8.64
N LEU A 41 3.85 -8.89 8.32
CA LEU A 41 2.68 -8.20 8.88
C LEU A 41 2.26 -8.92 10.16
N PRO A 42 1.67 -8.21 11.15
CA PRO A 42 1.16 -8.86 12.34
C PRO A 42 0.05 -9.81 11.91
N SER A 43 -0.17 -10.86 12.69
CA SER A 43 -1.36 -11.67 12.51
C SER A 43 -2.59 -10.80 12.83
N SER A 44 -3.25 -10.29 11.80
CA SER A 44 -4.59 -9.73 11.87
C SER A 44 -5.62 -10.86 11.92
N ALA A 45 -6.83 -10.58 12.41
CA ALA A 45 -7.94 -11.53 12.28
C ALA A 45 -8.43 -11.58 10.82
N GLU A 46 -8.12 -10.53 10.06
CA GLU A 46 -8.53 -10.27 8.70
C GLU A 46 -7.51 -10.81 7.70
N ASP A 47 -7.99 -11.48 6.67
CA ASP A 47 -7.16 -12.01 5.59
C ASP A 47 -6.75 -10.89 4.63
N ILE A 48 -5.53 -10.99 4.09
CA ILE A 48 -5.07 -10.11 3.01
C ILE A 48 -5.69 -10.57 1.70
N VAL A 49 -6.51 -9.72 1.09
CA VAL A 49 -7.23 -10.05 -0.16
C VAL A 49 -6.59 -9.40 -1.39
N SER A 50 -5.83 -8.32 -1.22
CA SER A 50 -5.14 -7.66 -2.33
C SER A 50 -3.88 -6.93 -1.83
N VAL A 51 -2.80 -6.99 -2.62
CA VAL A 51 -1.53 -6.30 -2.34
C VAL A 51 -1.03 -5.69 -3.64
N LYS A 52 -0.61 -4.43 -3.60
CA LYS A 52 0.19 -3.82 -4.66
C LYS A 52 1.23 -2.89 -4.08
N ARG A 53 2.40 -2.92 -4.70
CA ARG A 53 3.50 -2.01 -4.45
C ARG A 53 3.41 -0.85 -5.43
N PHE A 54 3.72 0.36 -4.97
CA PHE A 54 3.95 1.49 -5.85
C PHE A 54 5.42 1.91 -5.74
N ASP A 55 6.21 1.63 -6.77
CA ASP A 55 7.68 1.75 -6.67
C ASP A 55 8.16 3.19 -6.45
N ASP A 56 7.47 4.19 -6.99
CA ASP A 56 7.82 5.60 -6.82
C ASP A 56 7.53 6.11 -5.39
N ASP A 57 6.63 5.45 -4.68
CA ASP A 57 6.20 5.79 -3.33
C ASP A 57 6.97 4.97 -2.28
N GLY A 58 7.57 3.83 -2.67
CA GLY A 58 8.32 2.97 -1.74
C GLY A 58 7.45 2.28 -0.67
N ALA A 59 6.14 2.53 -0.67
CA ALA A 59 5.15 1.92 0.22
C ALA A 59 4.38 0.77 -0.47
N ILE A 60 3.71 -0.03 0.36
CA ILE A 60 2.79 -1.08 -0.06
C ILE A 60 1.37 -0.69 0.30
N PHE A 61 0.44 -0.95 -0.62
CA PHE A 61 -0.99 -0.89 -0.40
C PHE A 61 -1.53 -2.30 -0.19
N ILE A 62 -2.36 -2.46 0.84
CA ILE A 62 -2.95 -3.72 1.26
C ILE A 62 -4.44 -3.51 1.46
N ILE A 63 -5.26 -4.41 0.92
CA ILE A 63 -6.66 -4.52 1.30
C ILE A 63 -6.85 -5.77 2.13
N TYR A 64 -7.53 -5.61 3.26
CA TYR A 64 -7.95 -6.68 4.16
C TYR A 64 -9.40 -7.12 3.89
N SER A 65 -9.77 -8.29 4.39
CA SER A 65 -11.11 -8.88 4.20
C SER A 65 -12.26 -8.06 4.79
N ASP A 66 -11.96 -7.18 5.76
CA ASP A 66 -12.88 -6.22 6.37
C ASP A 66 -13.11 -4.95 5.52
N ALA A 67 -12.57 -4.91 4.29
CA ALA A 67 -12.59 -3.76 3.40
C ALA A 67 -11.70 -2.58 3.84
N THR A 68 -10.75 -2.80 4.74
CA THR A 68 -9.76 -1.79 5.11
C THR A 68 -8.65 -1.73 4.06
N LEU A 69 -8.44 -0.55 3.45
CA LEU A 69 -7.32 -0.24 2.57
C LEU A 69 -6.24 0.48 3.38
N ASN A 70 -5.09 -0.17 3.54
CA ASN A 70 -3.93 0.36 4.26
C ASN A 70 -2.79 0.70 3.31
N ARG A 71 -2.06 1.76 3.63
CA ARG A 71 -0.74 2.07 3.09
C ARG A 71 0.29 1.89 4.21
N ILE A 72 1.34 1.13 3.93
CA ILE A 72 2.40 0.80 4.90
C ILE A 72 3.78 1.11 4.33
N ALA A 73 4.68 1.58 5.20
CA ALA A 73 6.11 1.62 4.90
C ALA A 73 6.72 0.23 5.11
N ILE A 74 7.72 -0.11 4.30
CA ILE A 74 8.60 -1.25 4.57
C ILE A 74 9.94 -0.70 5.03
N GLU A 75 10.39 -1.10 6.22
CA GLU A 75 11.75 -0.81 6.63
C GLU A 75 12.73 -1.76 5.92
N THR A 76 13.64 -1.17 5.14
CA THR A 76 14.60 -1.88 4.28
C THR A 76 15.51 -2.88 5.00
N HIS A 77 15.62 -2.81 6.33
CA HIS A 77 16.58 -3.61 7.10
C HIS A 77 15.96 -4.59 8.10
N HIS A 78 14.68 -4.45 8.46
CA HIS A 78 14.12 -5.21 9.60
C HIS A 78 12.89 -6.04 9.26
N THR A 79 12.42 -6.08 8.01
CA THR A 79 11.12 -6.68 7.63
C THR A 79 9.93 -6.12 8.44
N GLN A 80 10.18 -5.07 9.22
CA GLN A 80 9.22 -4.33 9.99
C GLN A 80 8.45 -3.42 9.05
N PHE A 81 7.21 -3.17 9.41
CA PHE A 81 6.33 -2.28 8.68
C PHE A 81 5.85 -1.19 9.64
N SER A 82 5.55 -0.02 9.07
CA SER A 82 4.92 1.06 9.82
C SER A 82 3.61 1.42 9.13
N PRO A 83 2.47 1.45 9.84
CA PRO A 83 1.22 1.94 9.26
C PRO A 83 1.39 3.43 8.94
N LEU A 84 1.08 3.82 7.70
CA LEU A 84 1.17 5.21 7.26
C LEU A 84 -0.21 5.84 7.12
N TRP A 85 -1.16 5.11 6.53
CA TRP A 85 -2.50 5.61 6.23
C TRP A 85 -3.49 4.46 6.10
N SER A 86 -4.77 4.71 6.42
CA SER A 86 -5.83 3.72 6.39
C SER A 86 -7.17 4.34 5.97
N MET A 87 -7.98 3.57 5.23
CA MET A 87 -9.34 3.96 4.84
C MET A 87 -10.27 2.75 4.80
N GLN A 88 -11.48 2.94 5.30
CA GLN A 88 -12.56 1.97 5.18
C GLN A 88 -13.27 2.09 3.82
N LEU A 89 -13.26 1.03 3.02
CA LEU A 89 -13.87 1.04 1.67
C LEU A 89 -15.39 0.84 1.69
N LEU A 90 -15.94 0.16 2.70
CA LEU A 90 -17.39 -0.06 2.83
C LEU A 90 -17.86 0.09 4.28
N HIS A 91 -19.08 0.59 4.45
CA HIS A 91 -19.71 0.74 5.76
C HIS A 91 -20.64 -0.46 6.05
N GLU A 92 -20.29 -1.23 7.08
CA GLU A 92 -21.07 -2.15 7.93
C GLU A 92 -21.98 -3.26 7.34
N GLU A 93 -22.40 -3.26 6.06
CA GLU A 93 -23.38 -4.26 5.55
C GLU A 93 -22.91 -5.10 4.35
N ALA A 94 -21.60 -5.12 4.11
CA ALA A 94 -21.04 -5.69 2.89
C ALA A 94 -20.79 -7.21 3.02
N HIS A 95 -21.69 -8.00 2.44
CA HIS A 95 -21.70 -9.46 2.45
C HIS A 95 -20.39 -10.13 1.97
N GLU A 96 -20.19 -11.37 2.46
CA GLU A 96 -19.06 -12.33 2.38
C GLU A 96 -18.37 -12.59 1.02
N TYR A 97 -18.66 -11.85 -0.06
CA TYR A 97 -18.17 -12.16 -1.41
C TYR A 97 -17.57 -10.98 -2.19
N LEU A 98 -17.32 -9.84 -1.54
CA LEU A 98 -16.74 -8.69 -2.23
C LEU A 98 -15.26 -8.89 -2.46
N ARG A 99 -14.90 -9.01 -3.74
CA ARG A 99 -13.52 -8.98 -4.19
C ARG A 99 -13.11 -7.52 -4.29
N TYR A 100 -12.34 -7.08 -3.31
CA TYR A 100 -11.75 -5.74 -3.33
C TYR A 100 -10.58 -5.71 -4.30
N TYR A 101 -10.70 -4.85 -5.30
CA TYR A 101 -9.64 -4.61 -6.26
C TYR A 101 -9.31 -3.13 -6.28
N PHE A 102 -8.02 -2.87 -6.48
CA PHE A 102 -7.53 -1.53 -6.70
C PHE A 102 -6.46 -1.53 -7.78
N ALA A 103 -6.26 -0.37 -8.39
CA ALA A 103 -5.27 -0.15 -9.44
C ALA A 103 -4.48 1.11 -9.15
N ILE A 104 -3.22 1.13 -9.57
CA ILE A 104 -2.34 2.28 -9.41
C ILE A 104 -2.00 2.76 -10.83
N ASP A 105 -2.23 4.03 -11.08
CA ASP A 105 -1.73 4.75 -12.25
C ASP A 105 -0.50 5.56 -11.81
N SER A 106 0.68 5.07 -12.16
CA SER A 106 1.96 5.72 -11.85
C SER A 106 2.14 7.04 -12.58
N SER A 107 1.54 7.20 -13.76
CA SER A 107 1.67 8.42 -14.57
C SER A 107 0.88 9.58 -13.97
N GLN A 108 -0.32 9.30 -13.47
CA GLN A 108 -1.19 10.29 -12.83
C GLN A 108 -1.02 10.35 -11.31
N LYS A 109 -0.19 9.46 -10.73
CA LYS A 109 -0.01 9.33 -9.27
C LYS A 109 -1.36 9.13 -8.58
N ARG A 110 -2.14 8.16 -9.04
CA ARG A 110 -3.50 7.89 -8.54
C ARG A 110 -3.70 6.42 -8.19
N LEU A 111 -4.37 6.19 -7.07
CA LEU A 111 -4.84 4.89 -6.62
C LEU A 111 -6.34 4.81 -6.85
N PHE A 112 -6.79 4.00 -7.80
CA PHE A 112 -8.20 3.76 -8.08
C PHE A 112 -8.72 2.58 -7.28
N PHE A 113 -9.87 2.75 -6.63
CA PHE A 113 -10.53 1.72 -5.83
C PHE A 113 -12.04 1.82 -5.97
N VAL A 114 -12.74 0.73 -5.66
CA VAL A 114 -14.20 0.69 -5.65
C VAL A 114 -14.70 0.93 -4.22
N GLN A 115 -15.56 1.91 -4.05
CA GLN A 115 -16.26 2.20 -2.79
C GLN A 115 -17.72 2.51 -3.11
N ASN A 116 -18.66 1.85 -2.43
CA ASN A 116 -20.10 2.03 -2.62
C ASN A 116 -20.55 1.91 -4.10
N ASN A 117 -20.02 0.93 -4.82
CA ASN A 117 -20.25 0.71 -6.26
C ASN A 117 -19.77 1.85 -7.19
N GLU A 118 -18.95 2.77 -6.69
CA GLU A 118 -18.33 3.83 -7.47
C GLU A 118 -16.82 3.64 -7.54
N VAL A 119 -16.23 3.96 -8.69
CA VAL A 119 -14.77 4.05 -8.82
C VAL A 119 -14.36 5.41 -8.26
N LYS A 120 -13.62 5.38 -7.16
CA LYS A 120 -12.99 6.55 -6.55
C LYS A 120 -11.48 6.49 -6.75
N TYR A 121 -10.82 7.59 -6.44
CA TYR A 121 -9.37 7.65 -6.43
C TYR A 121 -8.83 8.37 -5.21
N ALA A 122 -7.67 7.90 -4.75
CA ALA A 122 -6.79 8.61 -3.85
C ALA A 122 -5.63 9.18 -4.66
N GLU A 123 -5.27 10.43 -4.38
CA GLU A 123 -4.06 11.02 -4.94
C GLU A 123 -2.85 10.51 -4.15
N LEU A 124 -1.80 10.08 -4.85
CA LEU A 124 -0.58 9.57 -4.24
C LEU A 124 0.32 10.77 -3.91
N SER A 125 -0.11 11.58 -2.94
CA SER A 125 0.57 12.79 -2.47
C SER A 125 0.46 12.96 -0.96
N CYS A 126 1.46 13.58 -0.34
CA CYS A 126 1.47 13.83 1.11
C CYS A 126 0.24 14.62 1.57
N SER A 127 -0.23 15.59 0.77
CA SER A 127 -1.44 16.40 1.03
C SER A 127 -2.72 15.58 1.07
N TYR A 128 -2.77 14.44 0.39
CA TYR A 128 -3.92 13.56 0.44
C TYR A 128 -3.88 12.66 1.68
N PHE A 129 -2.71 12.13 2.03
CA PHE A 129 -2.56 11.19 3.14
C PHE A 129 -2.55 11.84 4.51
N TYR A 130 -2.10 13.10 4.60
CA TYR A 130 -1.92 13.82 5.86
C TYR A 130 -2.68 15.14 5.83
N ASP A 131 -3.79 15.16 6.55
CA ASP A 131 -4.66 16.32 6.74
C ASP A 131 -4.17 17.30 7.82
N SER A 132 -3.22 16.86 8.65
CA SER A 132 -2.76 17.53 9.85
C SER A 132 -1.28 17.23 10.10
N CYS A 133 -0.64 18.09 10.90
CA CYS A 133 0.72 17.82 11.37
C CYS A 133 0.73 16.56 12.25
N ASP A 134 -0.26 16.42 13.13
CA ASP A 134 -0.33 15.33 14.11
C ASP A 134 -0.42 13.96 13.44
N SER A 135 -1.11 13.83 12.29
CA SER A 135 -1.15 12.57 11.55
C SER A 135 0.23 12.15 11.01
N MET A 136 1.13 13.09 10.71
CA MET A 136 2.53 12.77 10.41
C MET A 136 3.31 12.36 11.65
N GLU A 137 3.11 13.07 12.77
CA GLU A 137 3.80 12.79 14.03
C GLU A 137 3.48 11.39 14.56
N ILE A 138 2.21 10.95 14.45
CA ILE A 138 1.77 9.59 14.80
C ILE A 138 2.53 8.51 14.01
N THR A 139 2.83 8.78 12.74
CA THR A 139 3.63 7.87 11.89
C THR A 139 5.13 8.01 12.09
N GLY A 140 5.57 8.89 13.00
CA GLY A 140 6.98 9.14 13.29
C GLY A 140 7.75 9.76 12.13
N TRP A 141 7.08 10.45 11.21
CA TRP A 141 7.69 11.05 10.01
C TRP A 141 8.44 10.04 9.13
N SER A 142 8.03 8.77 9.19
CA SER A 142 8.69 7.62 8.53
C SER A 142 8.22 7.37 7.10
N ASP A 143 7.38 8.25 6.56
CA ASP A 143 6.83 8.08 5.22
C ASP A 143 7.95 8.08 4.16
N PRO A 144 8.02 7.05 3.29
CA PRO A 144 9.03 6.94 2.24
C PRO A 144 8.97 8.07 1.20
N MET A 145 7.84 8.77 1.05
CA MET A 145 7.72 9.99 0.24
C MET A 145 8.40 11.21 0.88
N GLN A 146 8.98 11.05 2.07
CA GLN A 146 9.61 12.11 2.86
C GLN A 146 8.65 13.28 3.11
N CYS A 147 7.43 12.95 3.50
CA CYS A 147 6.40 13.95 3.78
C CYS A 147 6.83 14.89 4.92
N ARG A 148 6.53 16.18 4.74
CA ARG A 148 6.76 17.25 5.70
C ARG A 148 5.53 18.13 5.80
N TRP A 149 5.42 18.85 6.92
CA TRP A 149 4.33 19.78 7.16
C TRP A 149 4.80 21.22 6.96
N CYS A 150 4.08 21.97 6.12
CA CYS A 150 4.28 23.40 5.97
C CYS A 150 3.21 24.15 6.76
N ALA A 151 3.61 24.73 7.90
CA ALA A 151 2.74 25.53 8.73
C ALA A 151 2.61 26.96 8.18
N MET A 152 1.37 27.41 8.00
CA MET A 152 1.02 28.75 7.55
C MET A 152 0.83 29.72 8.74
N LYS A 153 0.90 31.03 8.46
CA LYS A 153 0.78 32.07 9.51
C LYS A 153 -0.60 32.17 10.15
N ASN A 154 -1.64 31.72 9.44
CA ASN A 154 -3.03 31.70 9.91
C ASN A 154 -3.36 30.48 10.78
N GLY A 155 -2.37 29.64 11.10
CA GLY A 155 -2.55 28.42 11.90
C GLY A 155 -2.94 27.18 11.08
N SER A 156 -3.25 27.31 9.79
CA SER A 156 -3.44 26.15 8.91
C SER A 156 -2.08 25.61 8.43
N GLY A 157 -2.11 24.51 7.69
CA GLY A 157 -0.92 23.99 7.03
C GLY A 157 -1.28 23.00 5.95
N TYR A 158 -0.25 22.48 5.30
CA TYR A 158 -0.41 21.42 4.31
C TYR A 158 0.79 20.50 4.32
N ALA A 159 0.53 19.24 4.02
CA ALA A 159 1.53 18.23 3.82
C ALA A 159 2.12 18.31 2.41
N PHE A 160 3.44 18.13 2.29
CA PHE A 160 4.13 18.12 1.01
C PHE A 160 5.36 17.21 1.03
N SER A 161 5.87 16.83 -0.14
CA SER A 161 7.12 16.06 -0.27
C SER A 161 8.28 16.98 -0.67
N LEU A 162 9.40 16.87 0.05
CA LEU A 162 10.63 17.63 -0.26
C LEU A 162 11.28 17.16 -1.57
N GLU A 163 11.35 15.84 -1.80
CA GLU A 163 12.03 15.27 -2.96
C GLU A 163 11.27 15.49 -4.27
N HIS A 164 9.96 15.68 -4.20
CA HIS A 164 9.11 15.92 -5.38
C HIS A 164 8.94 17.41 -5.71
N GLY A 165 9.91 18.25 -5.31
CA GLY A 165 9.96 19.67 -5.69
C GLY A 165 8.97 20.57 -4.96
N GLY A 166 8.34 20.08 -3.89
CA GLY A 166 7.47 20.90 -3.05
C GLY A 166 8.28 21.93 -2.25
N THR A 167 7.81 23.17 -2.22
CA THR A 167 8.41 24.24 -1.41
C THR A 167 7.46 24.71 -0.33
N CYS A 168 7.94 24.87 0.89
CA CYS A 168 7.19 25.54 1.95
C CYS A 168 7.47 27.04 1.92
N GLN A 169 6.42 27.85 1.80
CA GLN A 169 6.53 29.32 1.76
C GLN A 169 6.65 29.97 3.14
N HIS A 170 6.39 29.19 4.21
CA HIS A 170 6.29 29.69 5.57
C HIS A 170 7.20 28.88 6.50
N TYR A 171 6.64 28.15 7.45
CA TYR A 171 7.43 27.45 8.47
C TYR A 171 7.43 25.94 8.18
N LEU A 172 8.62 25.40 7.92
CA LEU A 172 8.81 23.97 7.79
C LEU A 172 8.80 23.32 9.18
N VAL A 173 7.94 22.33 9.36
CA VAL A 173 7.92 21.48 10.55
C VAL A 173 8.58 20.14 10.21
N GLU A 174 9.62 19.77 10.96
CA GLU A 174 10.43 18.59 10.64
C GLU A 174 10.16 17.38 11.55
N LYS A 175 9.72 17.59 12.80
CA LYS A 175 9.63 16.50 13.79
C LYS A 175 8.55 16.64 14.86
N LEU A 176 8.18 17.86 15.23
CA LEU A 176 7.29 18.09 16.37
C LEU A 176 6.20 19.07 15.97
N CYS A 177 4.95 18.67 16.14
CA CYS A 177 3.80 19.53 15.94
C CYS A 177 3.60 20.35 17.21
N ALA A 178 3.75 21.68 17.09
CA ALA A 178 3.53 22.57 18.22
C ALA A 178 2.03 22.57 18.58
N PRO A 179 1.66 22.37 19.86
CA PRO A 179 0.26 22.43 20.26
C PRO A 179 -0.27 23.85 20.04
N TYR A 180 -1.53 23.94 19.60
CA TYR A 180 -2.25 25.21 19.51
C TYR A 180 -3.54 25.13 20.32
N ILE A 181 -3.92 26.25 20.93
CA ILE A 181 -5.17 26.34 21.71
C ILE A 181 -6.21 27.00 20.83
N GLU A 182 -7.20 26.23 20.37
CA GLU A 182 -8.28 26.73 19.51
C GLU A 182 -9.33 27.51 20.32
N HIS A 183 -9.67 27.00 21.51
CA HIS A 183 -10.64 27.62 22.41
C HIS A 183 -10.24 27.47 23.87
N VAL A 184 -10.44 28.55 24.64
CA VAL A 184 -10.39 28.52 26.11
C VAL A 184 -11.79 28.81 26.62
N SER A 185 -12.45 27.80 27.17
CA SER A 185 -13.75 27.98 27.82
C SER A 185 -13.53 28.47 29.24
N PHE A 186 -13.84 29.74 29.49
CA PHE A 186 -13.97 30.24 30.85
C PHE A 186 -15.35 29.85 31.38
N LEU A 187 -15.42 28.79 32.18
CA LEU A 187 -16.56 28.56 33.05
C LEU A 187 -16.57 29.68 34.10
N CYS A 188 -17.26 30.78 33.81
CA CYS A 188 -17.69 31.70 34.85
C CYS A 188 -18.67 30.95 35.75
N LEU A 189 -18.18 30.49 36.91
CA LEU A 189 -19.03 30.13 38.03
C LEU A 189 -19.69 31.42 38.52
N CYS A 190 -20.96 31.61 38.17
CA CYS A 190 -21.86 32.55 38.84
C CYS A 190 -22.34 31.97 40.17
#